data_AF-A0A812RRD5-F1
#
_entry.id   AF-A0A812RRD5-F1
#
_cell.length_a   1.000
_cell.length_b   1.000
_cell.length_c   1.000
_cell.angle_alpha   90.00
_cell.angle_beta   90.00
_cell.angle_gamma   90.00
#
_symmetry.space_group_name_H-M   'P 1'
#
loop_
_entity.id
_entity.type
_entity.pdbx_description
1 polymer ?
#
loop_
_entity_poly.entity_id
_entity_poly.type
_entity_poly.pdbx_seq_one_letter_code
_entity_poly.pdbx_strand_id
1 'polypeptide(L)'
;MKCIPQGSIRVGEFYQDEQRIVDVYYKEICEVVKSATGADEVIAFHHIVRNEHLALLLAGGDAEKLSGFDNGNGGVGGYARNAHADYTATTAVGAARQALCSINDHETRRRCASSRFALVNAWRSISDSSPVVSHPLALLDATTVSEEDLVLVDLVYPAFMSESLQISFSPKHRWIYWPSMVKDEVLLFKQYDSDTSVAQRAFHCAFEGPAGCAGPARESIEVRTVAFFYSAPAAEDLLQPGRLPGAAEVAEVILAALARPEDWPAETRAEVCKHLAMDEPAPYRHFIMLQLWGVCSDKSQQDHRRSAPFHAMPPQRIGTVKVLSCSTTPNLLPSVHGNGESTVLSFYLRSNVETLALSAERGIIGDCRAAPSHQTRQRDILFADPVLLREVGNIPGNKSLETGTMDKPCDIGQNVTLAEGDPSVTGWCVGDLIEIGTPGAAALVRVTSTRRPCPKNNNVHGEGTWPHMERHGLGGVFGTIVRDGTVRLGDPVVLVERLQSKWTCVQVHLALYGRAVPETTPMELREIAALDYLEEPRYKKVAKERLGQVEVAARRRHWEALALIALSVVAFQLVRRCSCTVR
;
A
#
# COMPACT_ATOMS: atom_id res chain seq x y z
N MET A 1 17.71 -42.15 6.11
CA MET A 1 17.11 -41.11 6.97
C MET A 1 18.20 -40.63 7.93
N LYS A 2 18.57 -39.35 7.86
CA LYS A 2 19.45 -38.73 8.87
C LYS A 2 18.57 -38.37 10.07
N CYS A 3 19.07 -38.55 11.29
CA CYS A 3 18.34 -38.20 12.51
C CYS A 3 18.15 -36.68 12.54
N ILE A 4 16.91 -36.21 12.37
CA ILE A 4 16.56 -34.79 12.45
C ILE A 4 16.21 -34.51 13.92
N PRO A 5 16.70 -33.41 14.53
CA PRO A 5 16.25 -33.02 15.86
C PRO A 5 14.71 -32.93 15.91
N GLN A 6 14.10 -33.41 17.00
CA GLN A 6 12.69 -33.12 17.26
C GLN A 6 12.51 -31.60 17.24
N GLY A 7 11.48 -31.13 16.53
CA GLY A 7 11.27 -29.70 16.30
C GLY A 7 11.28 -28.92 17.61
N SER A 8 12.21 -27.98 17.73
CA SER A 8 12.48 -27.23 18.97
C SER A 8 11.36 -26.26 19.38
N ILE A 9 10.37 -26.05 18.50
CA ILE A 9 9.25 -25.10 18.64
C ILE A 9 7.91 -25.85 18.60
N ARG A 10 6.99 -25.49 19.50
CA ARG A 10 5.61 -26.03 19.53
C ARG A 10 4.73 -25.35 18.49
N VAL A 11 3.68 -26.03 18.03
CA VAL A 11 2.81 -25.52 16.94
C VAL A 11 2.32 -24.09 17.16
N GLY A 12 1.88 -23.74 18.37
CA GLY A 12 1.35 -22.41 18.70
C GLY A 12 2.37 -21.27 18.58
N GLU A 13 3.66 -21.55 18.80
CA GLU A 13 4.73 -20.55 18.73
C GLU A 13 5.01 -20.12 17.28
N PHE A 14 4.80 -21.01 16.30
CA PHE A 14 4.91 -20.66 14.87
C PHE A 14 3.89 -19.60 14.42
N TYR A 15 2.79 -19.46 15.14
CA TYR A 15 1.75 -18.48 14.81
C TYR A 15 1.85 -17.17 15.61
N GLN A 16 2.64 -17.14 16.69
CA GLN A 16 2.62 -16.07 17.69
C GLN A 16 3.97 -15.37 17.86
N ASP A 17 5.07 -16.04 17.55
CA ASP A 17 6.43 -15.57 17.85
C ASP A 17 7.37 -15.80 16.66
N GLU A 18 7.29 -14.88 15.69
CA GLU A 18 8.15 -14.88 14.51
C GLU A 18 9.64 -14.82 14.89
N GLN A 19 9.97 -14.07 15.94
CA GLN A 19 11.35 -13.90 16.39
C GLN A 19 11.95 -15.24 16.84
N ARG A 20 11.14 -16.10 17.47
CA ARG A 20 11.57 -17.45 17.85
C ARG A 20 11.82 -18.35 16.63
N ILE A 21 11.07 -18.20 15.54
CA ILE A 21 11.35 -18.90 14.28
C ILE A 21 12.75 -18.50 13.78
N VAL A 22 13.06 -17.20 13.78
CA VAL A 22 14.36 -16.68 13.33
C VAL A 22 15.50 -17.09 14.26
N ASP A 23 15.31 -16.98 15.58
CA ASP A 23 16.39 -17.18 16.55
C ASP A 23 16.70 -18.66 16.83
N VAL A 24 15.71 -19.54 16.67
CA VAL A 24 15.80 -20.96 17.05
C VAL A 24 15.62 -21.85 15.83
N TYR A 25 14.49 -21.75 15.13
CA TYR A 25 14.13 -22.69 14.07
C TYR A 25 14.98 -22.55 12.81
N TYR A 26 15.38 -21.33 12.44
CA TYR A 26 16.30 -21.12 11.31
C TYR A 26 17.63 -21.85 11.53
N LYS A 27 18.16 -21.85 12.75
CA LYS A 27 19.40 -22.57 13.08
C LYS A 27 19.22 -24.07 12.90
N GLU A 28 18.09 -24.61 13.37
CA GLU A 28 17.74 -26.03 13.20
C GLU A 28 17.67 -26.40 11.71
N ILE A 29 16.97 -25.60 10.90
CA ILE A 29 16.86 -25.84 9.46
C ILE A 29 18.20 -25.68 8.74
N CYS A 30 19.01 -24.68 9.09
CA CYS A 30 20.35 -24.53 8.52
C CYS A 30 21.19 -25.79 8.77
N GLU A 31 21.17 -26.37 9.98
CA GLU A 31 21.89 -27.61 10.28
C GLU A 31 21.34 -28.82 9.50
N VAL A 32 20.01 -28.92 9.33
CA VAL A 32 19.38 -29.97 8.51
C VAL A 32 19.83 -29.85 7.05
N VAL A 33 19.76 -28.65 6.47
CA VAL A 33 20.17 -28.40 5.09
C VAL A 33 21.67 -28.64 4.93
N LYS A 34 22.50 -28.13 5.84
CA LYS A 34 23.95 -28.31 5.85
C LYS A 34 24.32 -29.79 5.90
N SER A 35 23.72 -30.52 6.83
CA SER A 35 23.91 -31.96 6.98
C SER A 35 23.45 -32.74 5.74
N ALA A 36 22.31 -32.40 5.14
CA ALA A 36 21.74 -33.13 4.01
C ALA A 36 22.53 -32.89 2.71
N THR A 37 22.96 -31.66 2.49
CA THR A 37 23.59 -31.22 1.23
C THR A 37 25.12 -31.31 1.25
N GLY A 38 25.74 -31.29 2.44
CA GLY A 38 27.20 -31.17 2.57
C GLY A 38 27.71 -29.74 2.32
N ALA A 39 26.82 -28.73 2.36
CA ALA A 39 27.21 -27.34 2.27
C ALA A 39 28.15 -26.94 3.42
N ASP A 40 29.03 -25.98 3.16
CA ASP A 40 29.95 -25.45 4.16
C ASP A 40 29.29 -24.35 5.00
N GLU A 41 28.38 -23.57 4.38
CA GLU A 41 27.63 -22.51 5.03
C GLU A 41 26.17 -22.51 4.55
N VAL A 42 25.22 -22.29 5.46
CA VAL A 42 23.79 -22.22 5.12
C VAL A 42 23.13 -21.07 5.85
N ILE A 43 22.40 -20.23 5.11
CA ILE A 43 21.72 -19.05 5.62
C ILE A 43 20.24 -19.14 5.31
N ALA A 44 19.41 -19.20 6.34
CA ALA A 44 17.97 -19.01 6.23
C ALA A 44 17.64 -17.52 6.20
N PHE A 45 16.78 -17.08 5.29
CA PHE A 45 16.49 -15.65 5.10
C PHE A 45 15.00 -15.32 5.02
N HIS A 46 14.13 -16.31 4.84
CA HIS A 46 12.69 -16.10 4.73
C HIS A 46 11.92 -17.37 5.13
N HIS A 47 10.71 -17.21 5.64
CA HIS A 47 9.80 -18.32 5.88
C HIS A 47 8.35 -17.96 5.56
N ILE A 48 7.54 -18.99 5.34
CA ILE A 48 6.09 -18.87 5.19
C ILE A 48 5.43 -19.95 6.04
N VAL A 49 4.59 -19.54 6.99
CA VAL A 49 3.70 -20.44 7.71
C VAL A 49 2.39 -20.54 6.93
N ARG A 50 1.91 -21.76 6.67
CA ARG A 50 0.70 -22.02 5.90
C ARG A 50 -0.32 -22.83 6.71
N ASN A 51 -1.51 -22.26 6.84
CA ASN A 51 -2.72 -22.88 7.38
C ASN A 51 -3.92 -22.20 6.72
N GLU A 52 -4.55 -22.86 5.75
CA GLU A 52 -5.59 -22.25 4.92
C GLU A 52 -6.84 -21.86 5.72
N HIS A 53 -7.22 -22.68 6.71
CA HIS A 53 -8.37 -22.37 7.57
C HIS A 53 -8.12 -21.13 8.41
N LEU A 54 -6.95 -21.04 9.06
CA LEU A 54 -6.58 -19.87 9.86
C LEU A 54 -6.41 -18.63 8.99
N ALA A 55 -5.76 -18.75 7.83
CA ALA A 55 -5.62 -17.65 6.88
C ALA A 55 -6.99 -17.11 6.44
N LEU A 56 -7.97 -17.98 6.20
CA LEU A 56 -9.33 -17.58 5.83
C LEU A 56 -10.04 -16.83 6.97
N LEU A 57 -9.87 -17.30 8.20
CA LEU A 57 -10.41 -16.63 9.39
C LEU A 57 -9.79 -15.23 9.55
N LEU A 58 -8.47 -15.10 9.40
CA LEU A 58 -7.76 -13.81 9.46
C LEU A 58 -8.15 -12.86 8.31
N ALA A 59 -8.52 -13.41 7.16
CA ALA A 59 -9.06 -12.67 6.02
C ALA A 59 -10.52 -12.23 6.19
N GLY A 60 -11.19 -12.57 7.30
CA GLY A 60 -12.60 -12.25 7.54
C GLY A 60 -13.57 -13.13 6.74
N GLY A 61 -13.16 -14.33 6.36
CA GLY A 61 -13.96 -15.26 5.55
C GLY A 61 -13.89 -15.02 4.04
N ASP A 62 -13.05 -14.09 3.59
CA ASP A 62 -12.90 -13.71 2.19
C ASP A 62 -11.78 -14.50 1.51
N ALA A 63 -12.17 -15.52 0.73
CA ALA A 63 -11.23 -16.41 0.05
C ALA A 63 -10.41 -15.70 -1.07
N GLU A 64 -10.88 -14.58 -1.61
CA GLU A 64 -10.14 -13.82 -2.64
C GLU A 64 -8.87 -13.17 -2.06
N LYS A 65 -8.83 -12.98 -0.74
CA LYS A 65 -7.66 -12.45 -0.01
C LYS A 65 -6.61 -13.51 0.34
N LEU A 66 -6.83 -14.78 0.00
CA LEU A 66 -5.89 -15.88 0.25
C LEU A 66 -4.80 -16.05 -0.81
N SER A 67 -4.58 -15.05 -1.68
CA SER A 67 -3.60 -15.14 -2.77
C SER A 67 -2.23 -15.58 -2.22
N GLY A 68 -1.73 -16.72 -2.72
CA GLY A 68 -0.67 -17.52 -2.08
C GLY A 68 0.73 -16.90 -2.02
N PHE A 69 0.86 -15.60 -2.33
CA PHE A 69 2.09 -14.82 -2.45
C PHE A 69 2.17 -13.64 -1.47
N ASP A 70 1.09 -13.35 -0.74
CA ASP A 70 1.09 -12.38 0.35
C ASP A 70 1.01 -13.14 1.67
N ASN A 71 1.78 -12.73 2.68
CA ASN A 71 1.70 -13.27 4.04
C ASN A 71 0.43 -12.68 4.70
N GLY A 72 -0.73 -13.02 4.13
CA GLY A 72 -2.03 -12.38 4.35
C GLY A 72 -2.23 -11.93 5.79
N ASN A 73 -2.62 -10.66 5.98
CA ASN A 73 -3.12 -10.03 7.21
C ASN A 73 -2.89 -10.82 8.51
N GLY A 74 -1.61 -11.02 8.91
CA GLY A 74 -1.26 -11.73 10.15
C GLY A 74 -0.17 -12.79 10.07
N GLY A 75 0.55 -12.92 8.95
CA GLY A 75 1.75 -13.79 8.88
C GLY A 75 1.46 -15.27 8.56
N VAL A 76 0.22 -15.64 8.22
CA VAL A 76 -0.18 -17.00 7.86
C VAL A 76 -0.81 -17.03 6.47
N GLY A 77 -0.19 -17.78 5.54
CA GLY A 77 -0.64 -17.89 4.15
C GLY A 77 -1.59 -19.06 3.86
N GLY A 78 -2.38 -18.92 2.80
CA GLY A 78 -3.13 -20.03 2.19
C GLY A 78 -2.22 -21.08 1.54
N TYR A 79 -2.78 -22.09 0.88
CA TYR A 79 -1.96 -23.10 0.17
C TYR A 79 -1.62 -22.65 -1.26
N ALA A 80 -0.37 -22.82 -1.69
CA ALA A 80 0.05 -22.48 -3.05
C ALA A 80 -0.36 -23.57 -4.05
N ARG A 81 -1.49 -23.37 -4.73
CA ARG A 81 -2.06 -24.35 -5.69
C ARG A 81 -1.44 -24.30 -7.08
N ASN A 82 -0.88 -23.16 -7.48
CA ASN A 82 -0.21 -23.01 -8.76
C ASN A 82 1.17 -23.70 -8.70
N ALA A 83 1.49 -24.51 -9.69
CA ALA A 83 2.79 -25.15 -9.83
C ALA A 83 3.85 -24.11 -10.17
N HIS A 84 4.82 -23.91 -9.28
CA HIS A 84 5.82 -22.86 -9.41
C HIS A 84 7.20 -23.28 -8.90
N ALA A 85 8.23 -22.56 -9.34
CA ALA A 85 9.50 -22.40 -8.67
C ALA A 85 9.66 -20.92 -8.30
N ASP A 86 10.11 -20.67 -7.08
CA ASP A 86 10.15 -19.34 -6.46
C ASP A 86 11.11 -18.37 -7.17
N TYR A 87 12.13 -18.88 -7.86
CA TYR A 87 13.23 -18.08 -8.37
C TYR A 87 13.56 -18.38 -9.84
N THR A 88 13.84 -17.30 -10.59
CA THR A 88 14.62 -17.35 -11.83
C THR A 88 16.11 -17.32 -11.47
N ALA A 89 17.00 -17.54 -12.44
CA ALA A 89 18.44 -17.40 -12.21
C ALA A 89 18.81 -16.00 -11.69
N THR A 90 18.16 -14.96 -12.24
CA THR A 90 18.36 -13.56 -11.84
C THR A 90 17.94 -13.33 -10.38
N THR A 91 16.72 -13.74 -10.01
CA THR A 91 16.22 -13.51 -8.64
C THR A 91 16.93 -14.38 -7.61
N ALA A 92 17.38 -15.58 -7.99
CA ALA A 92 18.22 -16.45 -7.17
C ALA A 92 19.57 -15.81 -6.81
N VAL A 93 20.27 -15.22 -7.80
CA VAL A 93 21.53 -14.50 -7.56
C VAL A 93 21.30 -13.29 -6.64
N GLY A 94 20.18 -12.57 -6.82
CA GLY A 94 19.77 -11.48 -5.93
C GLY A 94 19.58 -11.94 -4.48
N ALA A 95 18.86 -13.04 -4.27
CA ALA A 95 18.66 -13.64 -2.95
C ALA A 95 19.97 -14.11 -2.31
N ALA A 96 20.87 -14.74 -3.08
CA ALA A 96 22.19 -15.14 -2.59
C ALA A 96 23.03 -13.93 -2.15
N ARG A 97 23.04 -12.85 -2.93
CA ARG A 97 23.70 -11.58 -2.56
C ARG A 97 23.12 -10.98 -1.29
N GLN A 98 21.80 -10.99 -1.14
CA GLN A 98 21.15 -10.51 0.07
C GLN A 98 21.54 -11.35 1.30
N ALA A 99 21.60 -12.68 1.16
CA ALA A 99 22.07 -13.57 2.23
C ALA A 99 23.54 -13.32 2.61
N LEU A 100 24.42 -12.98 1.67
CA LEU A 100 25.81 -12.61 2.00
C LEU A 100 25.89 -11.38 2.92
N CYS A 101 24.94 -10.43 2.81
CA CYS A 101 24.90 -9.24 3.65
C CYS A 101 24.66 -9.55 5.13
N SER A 102 24.05 -10.68 5.48
CA SER A 102 23.83 -11.08 6.88
C SER A 102 25.06 -11.76 7.51
N ILE A 103 26.07 -12.15 6.73
CA ILE A 103 27.31 -12.75 7.26
C ILE A 103 28.23 -11.64 7.76
N ASN A 104 28.37 -11.46 9.07
CA ASN A 104 29.27 -10.42 9.61
C ASN A 104 30.77 -10.74 9.43
N ASP A 105 31.15 -12.02 9.40
CA ASP A 105 32.54 -12.41 9.20
C ASP A 105 32.99 -12.19 7.76
N HIS A 106 33.98 -11.31 7.58
CA HIS A 106 34.41 -10.87 6.25
C HIS A 106 35.04 -12.00 5.43
N GLU A 107 35.77 -12.90 6.07
CA GLU A 107 36.44 -14.01 5.37
C GLU A 107 35.42 -15.05 4.90
N THR A 108 34.51 -15.46 5.77
CA THR A 108 33.37 -16.35 5.45
C THR A 108 32.53 -15.74 4.32
N ARG A 109 32.22 -14.45 4.39
CA ARG A 109 31.47 -13.74 3.34
C ARG A 109 32.18 -13.79 2.00
N ARG A 110 33.50 -13.55 1.96
CA ARG A 110 34.30 -13.65 0.72
C ARG A 110 34.30 -15.07 0.16
N ARG A 111 34.47 -16.09 1.00
CA ARG A 111 34.45 -17.49 0.57
C ARG A 111 33.11 -17.88 -0.02
N CYS A 112 32.01 -17.55 0.67
CA CYS A 112 30.66 -17.81 0.19
C CYS A 112 30.43 -17.14 -1.17
N ALA A 113 30.90 -15.91 -1.35
CA ALA A 113 30.73 -15.16 -2.59
C ALA A 113 31.41 -15.77 -3.82
N SER A 114 32.56 -16.43 -3.62
CA SER A 114 33.29 -17.10 -4.70
C SER A 114 32.97 -18.60 -4.81
N SER A 115 31.92 -19.08 -4.12
CA SER A 115 31.53 -20.49 -4.08
C SER A 115 30.26 -20.76 -4.86
N ARG A 116 30.10 -21.99 -5.37
CA ARG A 116 28.80 -22.52 -5.81
C ARG A 116 27.78 -22.30 -4.70
N PHE A 117 26.56 -21.92 -5.08
CA PHE A 117 25.45 -21.82 -4.15
C PHE A 117 24.21 -22.52 -4.70
N ALA A 118 23.34 -22.94 -3.79
CA ALA A 118 22.01 -23.44 -4.11
C ALA A 118 20.98 -22.80 -3.19
N LEU A 119 19.83 -22.42 -3.77
CA LEU A 119 18.65 -22.10 -2.97
C LEU A 119 17.91 -23.39 -2.67
N VAL A 120 17.73 -23.68 -1.39
CA VAL A 120 17.07 -24.89 -0.91
C VAL A 120 15.93 -24.49 0.00
N ASN A 121 14.72 -24.92 -0.34
CA ASN A 121 13.57 -24.76 0.53
C ASN A 121 13.46 -26.00 1.42
N ALA A 122 13.23 -25.76 2.71
CA ALA A 122 12.92 -26.79 3.69
C ALA A 122 11.45 -26.69 4.06
N TRP A 123 10.69 -27.72 3.75
CA TRP A 123 9.25 -27.78 4.02
C TRP A 123 8.95 -28.85 5.07
N ARG A 124 8.16 -28.46 6.08
CA ARG A 124 7.90 -29.30 7.25
C ARG A 124 6.46 -29.16 7.73
N SER A 125 5.88 -30.26 8.21
CA SER A 125 4.68 -30.20 9.05
C SER A 125 5.03 -29.55 10.39
N ILE A 126 4.19 -28.62 10.87
CA ILE A 126 4.36 -28.03 12.21
C ILE A 126 3.37 -28.60 13.23
N SER A 127 2.43 -29.44 12.79
CA SER A 127 1.40 -30.04 13.65
C SER A 127 1.99 -31.04 14.64
N ASP A 128 1.68 -30.88 15.92
CA ASP A 128 2.15 -31.77 17.00
C ASP A 128 1.32 -33.07 17.10
N SER A 129 0.16 -33.14 16.45
CA SER A 129 -0.83 -34.20 16.69
C SER A 129 -1.35 -34.89 15.44
N SER A 130 -1.18 -34.29 14.26
CA SER A 130 -1.83 -34.77 13.03
C SER A 130 -0.85 -34.83 11.85
N PRO A 131 -0.80 -35.95 11.10
CA PRO A 131 -0.03 -36.02 9.86
C PRO A 131 -0.67 -35.17 8.76
N VAL A 132 0.15 -34.76 7.79
CA VAL A 132 -0.33 -34.03 6.60
C VAL A 132 -1.07 -34.97 5.67
N VAL A 133 -2.40 -34.91 5.72
CA VAL A 133 -3.30 -35.67 4.84
C VAL A 133 -4.09 -34.77 3.88
N SER A 134 -4.37 -33.53 4.29
CA SER A 134 -5.02 -32.52 3.44
C SER A 134 -3.95 -31.70 2.72
N HIS A 135 -4.13 -31.52 1.41
CA HIS A 135 -3.27 -30.69 0.57
C HIS A 135 -1.75 -30.93 0.75
N PRO A 136 -1.22 -32.16 0.58
CA PRO A 136 0.21 -32.40 0.67
C PRO A 136 1.02 -31.61 -0.39
N LEU A 137 2.33 -31.51 -0.18
CA LEU A 137 3.24 -30.88 -1.14
C LEU A 137 3.60 -31.88 -2.25
N ALA A 138 3.26 -31.54 -3.49
CA ALA A 138 3.76 -32.22 -4.67
C ALA A 138 5.02 -31.52 -5.20
N LEU A 139 5.98 -32.33 -5.65
CA LEU A 139 7.22 -31.93 -6.29
C LEU A 139 7.26 -32.54 -7.68
N LEU A 140 7.62 -31.73 -8.67
CA LEU A 140 7.82 -32.19 -10.03
C LEU A 140 9.23 -32.74 -10.19
N ASP A 141 9.34 -33.95 -10.73
CA ASP A 141 10.62 -34.54 -11.08
C ASP A 141 11.29 -33.74 -12.20
N ALA A 142 12.41 -33.08 -11.86
CA ALA A 142 13.17 -32.25 -12.77
C ALA A 142 13.66 -32.98 -14.04
N THR A 143 13.81 -34.32 -14.01
CA THR A 143 14.20 -35.11 -15.19
C THR A 143 13.11 -35.23 -16.23
N THR A 144 11.88 -34.86 -15.87
CA THR A 144 10.70 -34.87 -16.76
C THR A 144 10.30 -33.49 -17.26
N VAL A 145 11.01 -32.45 -16.83
CA VAL A 145 10.78 -31.06 -17.21
C VAL A 145 11.60 -30.73 -18.44
N SER A 146 10.95 -30.10 -19.42
CA SER A 146 11.63 -29.52 -20.58
C SER A 146 11.65 -27.99 -20.49
N GLU A 147 12.65 -27.35 -21.10
CA GLU A 147 12.76 -25.89 -21.12
C GLU A 147 11.56 -25.22 -21.81
N GLU A 148 10.92 -25.91 -22.76
CA GLU A 148 9.70 -25.46 -23.45
C GLU A 148 8.45 -25.41 -22.53
N ASP A 149 8.47 -26.13 -21.42
CA ASP A 149 7.37 -26.11 -20.45
C ASP A 149 7.43 -24.88 -19.52
N LEU A 150 8.57 -24.19 -19.46
CA LEU A 150 8.81 -23.11 -18.50
C LEU A 150 8.07 -21.83 -18.90
N VAL A 151 7.36 -21.23 -17.95
CA VAL A 151 6.67 -19.96 -18.12
C VAL A 151 7.23 -18.96 -17.12
N LEU A 152 7.87 -17.91 -17.62
CA LEU A 152 8.35 -16.81 -16.78
C LEU A 152 7.17 -15.92 -16.39
N VAL A 153 7.06 -15.64 -15.09
CA VAL A 153 5.93 -14.89 -14.53
C VAL A 153 6.44 -13.76 -13.64
N ASP A 154 6.03 -12.54 -13.98
CA ASP A 154 6.28 -11.35 -13.18
C ASP A 154 5.36 -11.31 -11.95
N LEU A 155 5.98 -11.19 -10.78
CA LEU A 155 5.34 -10.88 -9.51
C LEU A 155 5.47 -9.39 -9.25
N VAL A 156 4.39 -8.65 -9.52
CA VAL A 156 4.35 -7.19 -9.38
C VAL A 156 3.86 -6.82 -7.98
N TYR A 157 4.78 -6.35 -7.13
CA TYR A 157 4.46 -5.80 -5.81
C TYR A 157 4.38 -4.26 -5.87
N PRO A 158 3.68 -3.60 -4.93
CA PRO A 158 3.57 -2.14 -4.91
C PRO A 158 4.92 -1.38 -4.87
N ALA A 159 5.99 -2.02 -4.41
CA ALA A 159 7.30 -1.41 -4.21
C ALA A 159 8.43 -2.00 -5.09
N PHE A 160 8.24 -3.17 -5.70
CA PHE A 160 9.24 -3.83 -6.53
C PHE A 160 8.61 -4.89 -7.44
N MET A 161 9.33 -5.28 -8.48
CA MET A 161 8.98 -6.46 -9.29
C MET A 161 9.94 -7.59 -8.96
N SER A 162 9.42 -8.80 -8.86
CA SER A 162 10.20 -10.03 -8.80
C SER A 162 9.76 -10.94 -9.93
N GLU A 163 10.58 -11.92 -10.28
CA GLU A 163 10.26 -12.95 -11.26
C GLU A 163 10.18 -14.32 -10.58
N SER A 164 9.22 -15.12 -11.02
CA SER A 164 9.09 -16.54 -10.66
C SER A 164 8.93 -17.38 -11.92
N LEU A 165 9.02 -18.70 -11.78
CA LEU A 165 8.72 -19.63 -12.87
C LEU A 165 7.44 -20.38 -12.54
N GLN A 166 6.54 -20.46 -13.52
CA GLN A 166 5.47 -21.44 -13.56
C GLN A 166 5.78 -22.50 -14.61
N ILE A 167 4.99 -23.56 -14.61
CA ILE A 167 5.16 -24.69 -15.52
C ILE A 167 3.86 -24.95 -16.28
N SER A 168 3.96 -25.04 -17.60
CA SER A 168 2.87 -25.46 -18.48
C SER A 168 2.57 -26.94 -18.32
N PHE A 169 1.34 -27.37 -18.63
CA PHE A 169 1.00 -28.78 -18.59
C PHE A 169 1.80 -29.58 -19.62
N SER A 170 2.38 -30.71 -19.20
CA SER A 170 2.97 -31.71 -20.10
C SER A 170 2.62 -33.12 -19.62
N PRO A 171 2.20 -34.04 -20.52
CA PRO A 171 1.91 -35.42 -20.15
C PRO A 171 3.17 -36.21 -19.72
N LYS A 172 4.37 -35.67 -19.95
CA LYS A 172 5.64 -36.26 -19.53
C LYS A 172 5.93 -36.02 -18.04
N HIS A 173 5.31 -34.99 -17.44
CA HIS A 173 5.58 -34.57 -16.08
C HIS A 173 5.27 -35.66 -15.06
N ARG A 174 6.27 -35.99 -14.23
CA ARG A 174 6.12 -36.92 -13.12
C ARG A 174 6.08 -36.18 -11.79
N TRP A 175 4.89 -36.07 -11.24
CA TRP A 175 4.65 -35.48 -9.92
C TRP A 175 4.81 -36.53 -8.82
N ILE A 176 5.51 -36.17 -7.75
CA ILE A 176 5.80 -37.02 -6.59
C ILE A 176 5.40 -36.26 -5.33
N TYR A 177 4.83 -36.95 -4.34
CA TYR A 177 4.51 -36.34 -3.05
C TYR A 177 4.81 -37.31 -1.90
N TRP A 178 5.00 -36.77 -0.69
CA TRP A 178 5.21 -37.57 0.52
C TRP A 178 3.88 -37.67 1.29
N PRO A 179 3.23 -38.85 1.35
CA PRO A 179 1.95 -39.00 2.03
C PRO A 179 2.10 -38.98 3.56
N SER A 180 1.10 -38.44 4.26
CA SER A 180 0.97 -38.50 5.72
C SER A 180 2.19 -37.98 6.48
N MET A 181 2.82 -36.92 5.96
CA MET A 181 4.05 -36.39 6.52
C MET A 181 3.86 -35.93 7.97
N VAL A 182 4.72 -36.40 8.87
CA VAL A 182 4.69 -36.03 10.30
C VAL A 182 5.72 -34.94 10.61
N LYS A 183 5.61 -34.34 11.80
CA LYS A 183 6.49 -33.24 12.22
C LYS A 183 7.97 -33.61 12.26
N ASP A 184 8.37 -34.87 12.40
CA ASP A 184 9.79 -35.24 12.45
C ASP A 184 10.42 -35.47 11.06
N GLU A 185 9.67 -35.21 10.00
CA GLU A 185 10.13 -35.32 8.61
C GLU A 185 10.29 -33.93 8.00
N VAL A 186 11.29 -33.74 7.13
CA VAL A 186 11.52 -32.49 6.38
C VAL A 186 11.76 -32.84 4.91
N LEU A 187 11.06 -32.15 4.01
CA LEU A 187 11.34 -32.19 2.58
C LEU A 187 12.30 -31.07 2.23
N LEU A 188 13.42 -31.41 1.59
CA LEU A 188 14.36 -30.45 1.02
C LEU A 188 14.26 -30.53 -0.50
N PHE A 189 14.09 -29.38 -1.14
CA PHE A 189 14.02 -29.29 -2.60
C PHE A 189 14.67 -28.01 -3.09
N LYS A 190 15.30 -28.09 -4.26
CA LYS A 190 16.04 -26.98 -4.85
C LYS A 190 15.10 -26.00 -5.52
N GLN A 191 15.31 -24.71 -5.29
CA GLN A 191 14.71 -23.64 -6.08
C GLN A 191 15.69 -23.10 -7.13
N TYR A 192 16.98 -23.17 -6.85
CA TYR A 192 18.05 -22.83 -7.79
C TYR A 192 19.35 -23.55 -7.42
N ASP A 193 20.20 -23.86 -8.40
CA ASP A 193 21.57 -24.33 -8.19
C ASP A 193 22.45 -23.61 -9.20
N SER A 194 23.53 -22.98 -8.74
CA SER A 194 24.47 -22.30 -9.64
C SER A 194 25.30 -23.28 -10.47
N ASP A 195 25.33 -24.56 -10.10
CA ASP A 195 25.89 -25.63 -10.93
C ASP A 195 24.85 -26.11 -11.94
N THR A 196 25.11 -25.82 -13.21
CA THR A 196 24.20 -26.16 -14.31
C THR A 196 24.27 -27.62 -14.73
N SER A 197 25.21 -28.42 -14.20
CA SER A 197 25.33 -29.86 -14.49
C SER A 197 24.35 -30.73 -13.70
N VAL A 198 23.65 -30.15 -12.72
CA VAL A 198 22.65 -30.84 -11.90
C VAL A 198 21.26 -30.24 -12.10
N ALA A 199 20.23 -30.93 -11.60
CA ALA A 199 18.86 -30.38 -11.59
C ALA A 199 18.83 -29.03 -10.87
N GLN A 200 18.51 -27.94 -11.57
CA GLN A 200 18.62 -26.59 -10.98
C GLN A 200 17.44 -26.24 -10.09
N ARG A 201 16.25 -26.76 -10.35
CA ARG A 201 15.01 -26.34 -9.68
C ARG A 201 14.00 -27.47 -9.61
N ALA A 202 13.10 -27.39 -8.64
CA ALA A 202 11.96 -28.28 -8.47
C ALA A 202 10.68 -27.45 -8.41
N PHE A 203 9.78 -27.68 -9.37
CA PHE A 203 8.45 -27.09 -9.33
C PHE A 203 7.62 -27.77 -8.25
N HIS A 204 6.78 -26.99 -7.56
CA HIS A 204 6.02 -27.48 -6.44
C HIS A 204 4.64 -26.81 -6.35
N CYS A 205 3.69 -27.53 -5.77
CA CYS A 205 2.36 -27.01 -5.43
C CYS A 205 1.72 -27.85 -4.33
N ALA A 206 0.69 -27.28 -3.71
CA ALA A 206 -0.29 -28.02 -2.94
C ALA A 206 -1.36 -28.57 -3.88
N PHE A 207 -1.75 -29.82 -3.69
CA PHE A 207 -2.78 -30.47 -4.49
C PHE A 207 -3.73 -31.28 -3.61
N GLU A 208 -4.95 -31.52 -4.05
CA GLU A 208 -5.87 -32.41 -3.34
C GLU A 208 -5.37 -33.86 -3.46
N GLY A 209 -4.93 -34.44 -2.34
CA GLY A 209 -4.39 -35.79 -2.30
C GLY A 209 -5.43 -36.87 -2.61
N PRO A 210 -5.02 -38.11 -2.89
CA PRO A 210 -5.96 -39.22 -3.17
C PRO A 210 -6.95 -39.52 -2.03
N ALA A 211 -6.60 -39.15 -0.79
CA ALA A 211 -7.47 -39.27 0.37
C ALA A 211 -8.51 -38.12 0.50
N GLY A 212 -8.48 -37.15 -0.42
CA GLY A 212 -9.34 -35.97 -0.43
C GLY A 212 -9.06 -34.99 0.71
N CYS A 213 -10.10 -34.22 1.07
CA CYS A 213 -10.05 -33.16 2.09
C CYS A 213 -10.60 -33.59 3.47
N ALA A 214 -10.68 -34.89 3.74
CA ALA A 214 -11.37 -35.42 4.93
C ALA A 214 -10.60 -35.28 6.26
N GLY A 215 -9.37 -34.78 6.23
CA GLY A 215 -8.53 -34.58 7.41
C GLY A 215 -8.47 -33.12 7.89
N PRO A 216 -7.82 -32.86 9.03
CA PRO A 216 -7.64 -31.49 9.53
C PRO A 216 -6.89 -30.63 8.51
N ALA A 217 -7.10 -29.32 8.59
CA ALA A 217 -6.32 -28.36 7.80
C ALA A 217 -4.82 -28.59 8.06
N ARG A 218 -4.04 -28.72 7.00
CA ARG A 218 -2.58 -28.85 7.07
C ARG A 218 -1.98 -27.60 7.70
N GLU A 219 -1.09 -27.83 8.64
CA GLU A 219 -0.23 -26.83 9.25
C GLU A 219 1.20 -27.10 8.83
N SER A 220 1.80 -26.18 8.09
CA SER A 220 3.16 -26.36 7.57
C SER A 220 3.95 -25.07 7.59
N ILE A 221 5.27 -25.20 7.62
CA ILE A 221 6.20 -24.09 7.41
C ILE A 221 7.14 -24.43 6.25
N GLU A 222 7.45 -23.41 5.46
CA GLU A 222 8.52 -23.44 4.48
C GLU A 222 9.58 -22.42 4.85
N VAL A 223 10.85 -22.84 4.96
CA VAL A 223 11.99 -21.95 5.21
C VAL A 223 12.89 -21.96 3.98
N ARG A 224 13.18 -20.78 3.45
CA ARG A 224 14.06 -20.59 2.30
C ARG A 224 15.48 -20.36 2.79
N THR A 225 16.41 -21.10 2.21
CA THR A 225 17.82 -21.05 2.58
C THR A 225 18.73 -20.89 1.36
N VAL A 226 19.91 -20.30 1.57
CA VAL A 226 21.03 -20.31 0.62
C VAL A 226 22.13 -21.18 1.20
N ALA A 227 22.55 -22.20 0.46
CA ALA A 227 23.62 -23.12 0.83
C ALA A 227 24.86 -22.86 -0.05
N PHE A 228 26.02 -22.64 0.55
CA PHE A 228 27.29 -22.36 -0.12
C PHE A 228 28.28 -23.54 0.01
N PHE A 229 29.03 -23.82 -1.06
CA PHE A 229 29.94 -24.98 -1.15
C PHE A 229 31.37 -24.51 -1.50
N TYR A 230 32.24 -24.38 -0.51
CA TYR A 230 33.60 -23.80 -0.61
C TYR A 230 34.52 -24.56 -1.56
N SER A 231 34.33 -25.87 -1.69
CA SER A 231 35.14 -26.72 -2.57
C SER A 231 34.77 -26.59 -4.05
N ALA A 232 33.66 -25.92 -4.37
CA ALA A 232 33.19 -25.70 -5.73
C ALA A 232 33.22 -24.19 -6.03
N PRO A 233 34.04 -23.71 -6.97
CA PRO A 233 34.07 -22.29 -7.31
C PRO A 233 32.75 -21.84 -7.93
N ALA A 234 32.34 -20.60 -7.65
CA ALA A 234 31.21 -19.97 -8.31
C ALA A 234 31.51 -19.75 -9.80
N ALA A 235 30.50 -19.86 -10.66
CA ALA A 235 30.60 -19.44 -12.06
C ALA A 235 30.78 -17.91 -12.19
N GLU A 236 30.26 -17.14 -11.22
CA GLU A 236 30.40 -15.69 -11.11
C GLU A 236 30.62 -15.33 -9.63
N ASP A 237 31.56 -14.42 -9.34
CA ASP A 237 31.79 -13.92 -7.98
C ASP A 237 30.60 -13.04 -7.55
N LEU A 238 29.87 -13.49 -6.52
CA LEU A 238 28.66 -12.81 -6.05
C LEU A 238 28.93 -11.43 -5.46
N LEU A 239 30.15 -11.15 -4.98
CA LEU A 239 30.56 -9.82 -4.49
C LEU A 239 31.01 -8.91 -5.62
N GLN A 240 31.37 -9.46 -6.78
CA GLN A 240 31.51 -8.63 -7.96
C GLN A 240 30.11 -8.18 -8.36
N PRO A 241 29.91 -6.87 -8.60
CA PRO A 241 28.68 -6.41 -9.23
C PRO A 241 28.62 -7.15 -10.55
N GLY A 242 27.71 -8.12 -10.63
CA GLY A 242 27.62 -8.98 -11.80
C GLY A 242 27.54 -8.08 -13.02
N ARG A 243 28.22 -8.47 -14.10
CA ARG A 243 28.48 -7.58 -15.24
C ARG A 243 27.23 -6.79 -15.53
N LEU A 244 27.21 -5.53 -15.06
CA LEU A 244 26.14 -4.62 -15.41
C LEU A 244 26.20 -4.63 -16.93
N PRO A 245 25.10 -4.95 -17.63
CA PRO A 245 25.11 -4.95 -19.08
C PRO A 245 25.81 -3.67 -19.49
N GLY A 246 26.86 -3.81 -20.31
CA GLY A 246 27.69 -2.67 -20.64
C GLY A 246 26.79 -1.55 -21.17
N ALA A 247 27.18 -0.28 -21.08
CA ALA A 247 26.36 0.80 -21.63
C ALA A 247 25.92 0.51 -23.09
N ALA A 248 26.73 -0.25 -23.85
CA ALA A 248 26.42 -0.78 -25.16
C ALA A 248 25.34 -1.89 -25.18
N GLU A 249 25.33 -2.82 -24.23
CA GLU A 249 24.33 -3.90 -24.13
C GLU A 249 22.99 -3.42 -23.57
N VAL A 250 23.01 -2.53 -22.57
CA VAL A 250 21.80 -1.83 -22.12
C VAL A 250 21.24 -0.99 -23.27
N ALA A 251 22.12 -0.29 -23.99
CA ALA A 251 21.71 0.42 -25.19
C ALA A 251 21.21 -0.54 -26.26
N GLU A 252 21.79 -1.72 -26.47
CA GLU A 252 21.28 -2.69 -27.44
C GLU A 252 19.95 -3.30 -27.04
N VAL A 253 19.71 -3.59 -25.76
CA VAL A 253 18.41 -4.08 -25.28
C VAL A 253 17.35 -3.00 -25.44
N ILE A 254 17.68 -1.76 -25.07
CA ILE A 254 16.80 -0.61 -25.27
C ILE A 254 16.61 -0.36 -26.78
N LEU A 255 17.66 -0.41 -27.61
CA LEU A 255 17.58 -0.22 -29.06
C LEU A 255 16.85 -1.36 -29.75
N ALA A 256 16.96 -2.60 -29.28
CA ALA A 256 16.24 -3.76 -29.79
C ALA A 256 14.76 -3.71 -29.41
N ALA A 257 14.45 -3.20 -28.21
CA ALA A 257 13.09 -2.85 -27.81
C ALA A 257 12.54 -1.68 -28.65
N LEU A 258 13.38 -0.68 -28.99
CA LEU A 258 13.06 0.44 -29.89
C LEU A 258 12.99 0.07 -31.38
N ALA A 259 13.62 -1.04 -31.80
CA ALA A 259 13.67 -1.50 -33.18
C ALA A 259 12.47 -2.37 -33.60
N ARG A 260 11.58 -2.71 -32.66
CA ARG A 260 10.33 -3.44 -32.92
C ARG A 260 9.10 -2.62 -32.46
N PRO A 261 8.88 -1.43 -33.04
CA PRO A 261 7.73 -0.60 -32.67
C PRO A 261 6.38 -1.30 -32.92
N GLU A 262 6.32 -2.32 -33.79
CA GLU A 262 5.17 -3.19 -34.00
C GLU A 262 4.71 -3.95 -32.76
N ASP A 263 5.64 -4.31 -31.86
CA ASP A 263 5.37 -5.04 -30.62
C ASP A 263 4.90 -4.12 -29.48
N TRP A 264 4.90 -2.82 -29.72
CA TRP A 264 4.54 -1.84 -28.71
C TRP A 264 3.02 -1.67 -28.58
N PRO A 265 2.53 -1.36 -27.38
CA PRO A 265 1.17 -0.86 -27.21
C PRO A 265 0.93 0.32 -28.15
N ALA A 266 -0.23 0.32 -28.83
CA ALA A 266 -0.52 1.29 -29.90
C ALA A 266 -0.38 2.75 -29.43
N GLU A 267 -0.69 3.02 -28.16
CA GLU A 267 -0.56 4.31 -27.48
C GLU A 267 0.93 4.70 -27.29
N THR A 268 1.80 3.76 -26.93
CA THR A 268 3.25 3.97 -26.78
C THR A 268 3.93 4.21 -28.13
N ARG A 269 3.56 3.45 -29.17
CA ARG A 269 4.04 3.68 -30.54
C ARG A 269 3.60 5.03 -31.09
N ALA A 270 2.34 5.39 -30.89
CA ALA A 270 1.82 6.69 -31.33
C ALA A 270 2.58 7.85 -30.65
N GLU A 271 2.87 7.72 -29.35
CA GLU A 271 3.55 8.77 -28.60
C GLU A 271 5.03 8.89 -28.96
N VAL A 272 5.73 7.78 -29.21
CA VAL A 272 7.13 7.76 -29.65
C VAL A 272 7.29 8.24 -31.09
N CYS A 273 6.45 7.81 -32.04
CA CYS A 273 6.48 8.31 -33.42
C CYS A 273 6.12 9.81 -33.51
N LYS A 274 5.20 10.28 -32.65
CA LYS A 274 4.79 11.70 -32.55
C LYS A 274 5.87 12.58 -31.93
N HIS A 275 6.65 12.05 -30.98
CA HIS A 275 7.79 12.76 -30.37
C HIS A 275 9.07 12.72 -31.20
N LEU A 276 9.24 11.72 -32.07
CA LEU A 276 10.43 11.61 -32.90
C LEU A 276 10.38 12.49 -34.15
N ALA A 277 9.21 12.79 -34.72
CA ALA A 277 9.07 13.61 -35.95
C ALA A 277 10.21 13.36 -36.97
N MET A 278 10.54 12.09 -37.20
CA MET A 278 11.63 11.69 -38.09
C MET A 278 11.04 11.25 -39.42
N ASP A 279 11.11 12.15 -40.40
CA ASP A 279 11.33 11.74 -41.79
C ASP A 279 12.83 11.40 -41.95
N GLU A 280 13.24 10.19 -41.52
CA GLU A 280 14.48 9.48 -41.93
C GLU A 280 15.88 10.17 -41.66
N PRO A 281 17.03 9.46 -41.65
CA PRO A 281 17.83 9.37 -40.42
C PRO A 281 19.28 9.90 -40.43
N ALA A 282 19.76 10.16 -39.21
CA ALA A 282 21.15 10.27 -38.72
C ALA A 282 21.90 11.61 -38.89
N PRO A 283 22.90 11.98 -38.03
CA PRO A 283 23.41 11.36 -36.80
C PRO A 283 23.75 12.38 -35.68
N TYR A 284 22.93 12.60 -34.64
CA TYR A 284 23.36 13.47 -33.52
C TYR A 284 22.94 12.96 -32.12
N ARG A 285 23.57 11.85 -31.70
CA ARG A 285 23.57 11.35 -30.31
C ARG A 285 24.25 12.29 -29.29
N HIS A 286 24.87 13.39 -29.73
CA HIS A 286 25.68 14.27 -28.87
C HIS A 286 24.88 15.40 -28.20
N PHE A 287 23.67 15.71 -28.67
CA PHE A 287 22.90 16.87 -28.18
C PHE A 287 22.01 16.55 -26.97
N ILE A 288 21.64 15.28 -26.78
CA ILE A 288 20.75 14.83 -25.70
C ILE A 288 21.43 14.88 -24.31
N MET A 289 22.77 14.85 -24.26
CA MET A 289 23.52 14.74 -23.00
C MET A 289 23.75 16.06 -22.24
N LEU A 290 23.31 17.22 -22.75
CA LEU A 290 23.66 18.52 -22.13
C LEU A 290 22.50 19.46 -21.80
N GLN A 291 21.23 19.02 -21.91
CA GLN A 291 20.08 19.88 -21.61
C GLN A 291 19.09 19.28 -20.60
N LEU A 292 19.45 18.16 -19.94
CA LEU A 292 18.67 17.58 -18.81
C LEU A 292 18.76 18.41 -17.51
N TRP A 293 18.96 19.73 -17.60
CA TRP A 293 18.98 20.62 -16.44
C TRP A 293 18.12 21.86 -16.69
N GLY A 294 16.85 21.83 -16.24
CA GLY A 294 16.02 23.04 -16.30
C GLY A 294 14.53 22.91 -15.97
N VAL A 295 14.21 22.85 -14.68
CA VAL A 295 13.02 23.48 -14.03
C VAL A 295 11.62 22.83 -14.21
N CYS A 296 11.02 22.53 -13.05
CA CYS A 296 9.62 22.20 -12.80
C CYS A 296 8.61 23.20 -13.40
N SER A 297 7.46 22.73 -13.88
CA SER A 297 6.17 22.78 -13.14
C SER A 297 4.94 22.72 -14.07
N ASP A 298 4.04 21.81 -13.70
CA ASP A 298 2.57 21.86 -13.64
C ASP A 298 1.67 22.15 -14.89
N LYS A 299 0.63 21.29 -14.94
CA LYS A 299 -0.70 21.37 -15.60
C LYS A 299 -0.88 21.04 -17.09
N SER A 300 -1.48 19.88 -17.35
CA SER A 300 -2.90 19.68 -17.72
C SER A 300 -3.13 18.20 -18.08
N GLN A 301 -3.77 17.43 -17.20
CA GLN A 301 -5.16 16.96 -17.25
C GLN A 301 -5.48 15.87 -18.29
N GLN A 302 -6.08 14.78 -17.76
CA GLN A 302 -7.03 13.83 -18.37
C GLN A 302 -6.47 12.99 -19.53
N ASP A 303 -6.72 11.70 -19.69
CA ASP A 303 -7.84 10.82 -19.36
C ASP A 303 -7.26 9.41 -19.69
N HIS A 304 -7.36 8.34 -18.89
CA HIS A 304 -8.51 7.44 -18.84
C HIS A 304 -8.18 6.34 -17.82
N ARG A 305 -9.02 6.15 -16.80
CA ARG A 305 -9.15 4.84 -16.15
C ARG A 305 -10.60 4.40 -16.30
N ARG A 306 -10.79 3.39 -17.15
CA ARG A 306 -12.05 2.66 -17.25
C ARG A 306 -12.32 2.00 -15.90
N SER A 307 -13.36 2.47 -15.24
CA SER A 307 -14.01 1.87 -14.10
C SER A 307 -14.44 0.44 -14.43
N ALA A 308 -14.05 -0.51 -13.58
CA ALA A 308 -14.77 -1.77 -13.48
C ALA A 308 -16.23 -1.49 -13.06
N PRO A 309 -17.21 -2.30 -13.48
CA PRO A 309 -18.62 -2.00 -13.22
C PRO A 309 -18.90 -2.03 -11.71
N PHE A 310 -19.31 -0.87 -11.19
CA PHE A 310 -19.70 -0.68 -9.79
C PHE A 310 -20.98 -1.46 -9.49
N HIS A 311 -20.97 -2.31 -8.46
CA HIS A 311 -22.19 -2.78 -7.85
C HIS A 311 -22.81 -1.61 -7.07
N ALA A 312 -23.91 -1.05 -7.59
CA ALA A 312 -24.70 -0.04 -6.88
C ALA A 312 -25.19 -0.64 -5.56
N MET A 313 -24.72 -0.09 -4.43
CA MET A 313 -25.33 -0.42 -3.14
C MET A 313 -26.77 0.10 -3.12
N PRO A 314 -27.72 -0.63 -2.50
CA PRO A 314 -29.06 -0.13 -2.33
C PRO A 314 -29.03 1.18 -1.52
N PRO A 315 -29.87 2.18 -1.85
CA PRO A 315 -29.92 3.44 -1.12
C PRO A 315 -30.14 3.19 0.38
N GLN A 316 -29.26 3.73 1.22
CA GLN A 316 -29.31 3.53 2.67
C GLN A 316 -29.67 4.84 3.36
N ARG A 317 -30.73 4.86 4.17
CA ARG A 317 -31.00 6.02 5.03
C ARG A 317 -29.89 6.14 6.07
N ILE A 318 -29.20 7.27 6.05
CA ILE A 318 -28.07 7.60 6.94
C ILE A 318 -28.37 8.77 7.87
N GLY A 319 -29.55 9.39 7.74
CA GLY A 319 -29.99 10.38 8.71
C GLY A 319 -31.35 11.00 8.41
N THR A 320 -31.68 11.97 9.25
CA THR A 320 -32.91 12.76 9.21
C THR A 320 -32.56 14.21 9.54
N VAL A 321 -33.05 15.16 8.76
CA VAL A 321 -32.79 16.59 9.00
C VAL A 321 -33.52 17.05 10.26
N LYS A 322 -32.79 17.52 11.27
CA LYS A 322 -33.39 18.02 12.52
C LYS A 322 -33.32 19.53 12.68
N VAL A 323 -32.21 20.14 12.27
CA VAL A 323 -32.03 21.60 12.31
C VAL A 323 -31.45 22.06 10.97
N LEU A 324 -32.02 23.14 10.45
CA LEU A 324 -31.50 23.86 9.30
C LEU A 324 -31.12 25.27 9.71
N SER A 325 -29.99 25.77 9.21
CA SER A 325 -29.54 27.13 9.51
C SER A 325 -28.89 27.81 8.30
N CYS A 326 -29.02 29.13 8.25
CA CYS A 326 -28.52 29.98 7.17
C CYS A 326 -28.02 31.33 7.73
N SER A 327 -27.19 32.05 6.99
CA SER A 327 -26.75 33.39 7.37
C SER A 327 -26.90 34.37 6.21
N THR A 328 -27.81 35.33 6.34
CA THR A 328 -28.04 36.39 5.35
C THR A 328 -27.21 37.64 5.62
N THR A 329 -26.79 37.86 6.88
CA THR A 329 -26.00 39.02 7.34
C THR A 329 -24.85 38.57 8.24
N PRO A 330 -23.65 39.16 8.12
CA PRO A 330 -22.52 38.81 8.97
C PRO A 330 -22.76 39.25 10.42
N ASN A 331 -22.33 38.43 11.38
CA ASN A 331 -22.38 38.74 12.80
C ASN A 331 -21.03 39.30 13.30
N LEU A 332 -21.05 40.16 14.31
CA LEU A 332 -19.83 40.62 14.99
C LEU A 332 -19.36 39.56 15.99
N LEU A 333 -18.14 39.05 15.81
CA LEU A 333 -17.50 38.13 16.75
C LEU A 333 -16.45 38.87 17.61
N PRO A 334 -16.27 38.46 18.88
CA PRO A 334 -15.18 38.96 19.72
C PRO A 334 -13.80 38.62 19.12
N SER A 335 -12.81 39.51 19.23
CA SER A 335 -11.40 39.19 18.89
C SER A 335 -10.70 38.43 20.01
N VAL A 336 -9.79 37.51 19.65
CA VAL A 336 -9.00 36.69 20.58
C VAL A 336 -7.64 37.31 20.89
N HIS A 337 -7.16 38.26 20.09
CA HIS A 337 -5.89 38.94 20.38
C HIS A 337 -6.16 40.17 21.26
N GLY A 338 -5.61 40.15 22.47
CA GLY A 338 -5.84 41.06 23.59
C GLY A 338 -5.50 42.55 23.41
N ASN A 339 -5.78 43.13 22.25
CA ASN A 339 -5.89 44.59 22.09
C ASN A 339 -7.39 44.89 21.98
N GLY A 340 -8.02 45.08 23.13
CA GLY A 340 -9.46 45.15 23.29
C GLY A 340 -10.12 46.32 22.57
N GLU A 341 -10.46 46.13 21.29
CA GLU A 341 -11.47 46.92 20.56
C GLU A 341 -11.83 46.41 19.13
N SER A 342 -11.25 45.31 18.64
CA SER A 342 -11.59 44.80 17.29
C SER A 342 -12.69 43.72 17.32
N THR A 343 -13.86 44.00 16.76
CA THR A 343 -14.86 42.98 16.42
C THR A 343 -14.61 42.47 15.00
N VAL A 344 -14.75 41.16 14.77
CA VAL A 344 -14.56 40.57 13.44
C VAL A 344 -15.92 40.22 12.83
N LEU A 345 -16.25 40.80 11.69
CA LEU A 345 -17.43 40.42 10.91
C LEU A 345 -17.27 38.98 10.39
N SER A 346 -18.23 38.12 10.70
CA SER A 346 -18.18 36.71 10.32
C SER A 346 -19.58 36.09 10.17
N PHE A 347 -19.76 35.31 9.12
CA PHE A 347 -20.96 34.48 8.87
C PHE A 347 -20.93 33.15 9.62
N TYR A 348 -20.18 33.08 10.73
CA TYR A 348 -20.00 31.82 11.49
C TYR A 348 -21.29 31.44 12.23
N LEU A 349 -21.90 32.42 12.91
CA LEU A 349 -23.16 32.23 13.61
C LEU A 349 -24.31 32.32 12.62
N ARG A 350 -25.23 31.37 12.71
CA ARG A 350 -26.33 31.19 11.78
C ARG A 350 -27.67 31.27 12.51
N SER A 351 -28.72 31.59 11.78
CA SER A 351 -30.09 31.59 12.30
C SER A 351 -30.83 30.36 11.77
N ASN A 352 -31.66 29.77 12.62
CA ASN A 352 -32.48 28.63 12.22
C ASN A 352 -33.48 29.04 11.15
N VAL A 353 -33.69 28.15 10.19
CA VAL A 353 -34.68 28.29 9.12
C VAL A 353 -35.47 26.99 9.00
N GLU A 354 -36.67 27.05 8.44
CA GLU A 354 -37.50 25.86 8.24
C GLU A 354 -37.17 25.12 6.95
N THR A 355 -36.52 25.80 6.00
CA THR A 355 -36.25 25.28 4.66
C THR A 355 -34.95 25.85 4.11
N LEU A 356 -34.20 25.02 3.38
CA LEU A 356 -33.07 25.44 2.55
C LEU A 356 -33.34 25.11 1.09
N ALA A 357 -33.14 26.08 0.20
CA ALA A 357 -33.07 25.86 -1.23
C ALA A 357 -31.60 25.65 -1.64
N LEU A 358 -31.30 24.47 -2.18
CA LEU A 358 -29.97 24.07 -2.61
C LEU A 358 -29.89 24.18 -4.13
N SER A 359 -28.87 24.88 -4.62
CA SER A 359 -28.57 25.05 -6.04
C SER A 359 -27.14 24.58 -6.33
N ALA A 360 -26.98 23.71 -7.31
CA ALA A 360 -25.69 23.26 -7.78
C ALA A 360 -24.85 24.42 -8.34
N GLU A 361 -25.51 25.41 -8.96
CA GLU A 361 -24.86 26.61 -9.48
C GLU A 361 -24.52 27.62 -8.36
N ARG A 362 -25.48 27.88 -7.47
CA ARG A 362 -25.42 29.06 -6.57
C ARG A 362 -25.19 28.74 -5.11
N GLY A 363 -25.43 27.51 -4.69
CA GLY A 363 -25.14 27.04 -3.34
C GLY A 363 -26.41 27.03 -2.55
N ILE A 364 -26.32 27.36 -1.27
CA ILE A 364 -27.51 27.58 -0.47
C ILE A 364 -28.06 28.98 -0.82
N ILE A 365 -29.25 29.04 -1.42
CA ILE A 365 -29.89 30.30 -1.78
C ILE A 365 -30.20 31.07 -0.49
N GLY A 366 -29.71 32.30 -0.40
CA GLY A 366 -29.85 33.14 0.80
C GLY A 366 -28.76 32.95 1.86
N ASP A 367 -27.75 32.10 1.63
CA ASP A 367 -26.56 32.03 2.47
C ASP A 367 -25.49 32.98 1.92
N CYS A 368 -25.39 34.17 2.50
CA CYS A 368 -24.43 35.20 2.11
C CYS A 368 -23.02 34.76 2.53
N ARG A 369 -22.30 34.10 1.63
CA ARG A 369 -20.86 33.92 1.80
C ARG A 369 -20.18 35.26 1.58
N ALA A 370 -19.50 35.82 2.58
CA ALA A 370 -18.29 36.59 2.29
C ALA A 370 -17.47 35.74 1.32
N ALA A 371 -17.14 36.30 0.15
CA ALA A 371 -16.46 35.65 -0.95
C ALA A 371 -15.58 34.48 -0.48
N PRO A 372 -15.80 33.24 -0.96
CA PRO A 372 -14.99 32.12 -0.51
C PRO A 372 -13.55 32.51 -0.75
N SER A 373 -12.74 32.59 0.30
CA SER A 373 -11.33 32.97 0.22
C SER A 373 -10.49 32.10 -0.73
N HIS A 374 -11.11 31.09 -1.34
CA HIS A 374 -10.52 30.12 -2.26
C HIS A 374 -11.37 29.81 -3.52
N GLN A 375 -12.48 30.52 -3.79
CA GLN A 375 -13.27 30.35 -5.04
C GLN A 375 -13.79 28.92 -5.37
N THR A 376 -13.83 27.98 -4.41
CA THR A 376 -14.30 26.60 -4.65
C THR A 376 -15.72 26.35 -4.13
N ARG A 377 -16.46 25.48 -4.84
CA ARG A 377 -17.81 24.99 -4.48
C ARG A 377 -17.79 23.74 -3.59
N GLN A 378 -16.60 23.25 -3.24
CA GLN A 378 -16.40 22.03 -2.47
C GLN A 378 -16.86 22.10 -1.01
N ARG A 379 -17.40 23.25 -0.57
CA ARG A 379 -17.83 23.51 0.80
C ARG A 379 -19.20 24.15 0.85
N ASP A 380 -20.08 23.81 -0.10
CA ASP A 380 -21.42 24.39 -0.28
C ASP A 380 -22.36 24.23 0.90
N ILE A 381 -22.23 23.13 1.62
CA ILE A 381 -23.09 22.81 2.75
C ILE A 381 -22.29 22.08 3.81
N LEU A 382 -22.51 22.43 5.08
CA LEU A 382 -21.85 21.79 6.23
C LEU A 382 -22.87 20.98 7.04
N PHE A 383 -22.55 19.72 7.28
CA PHE A 383 -23.31 18.79 8.09
C PHE A 383 -22.63 18.56 9.44
N ALA A 384 -23.45 18.45 10.48
CA ALA A 384 -23.03 17.95 11.79
C ALA A 384 -24.10 17.03 12.38
N ASP A 385 -23.76 16.33 13.46
CA ASP A 385 -24.69 15.52 14.23
C ASP A 385 -24.58 15.84 15.73
N PRO A 386 -25.61 15.53 16.53
CA PRO A 386 -25.64 15.88 17.95
C PRO A 386 -24.49 15.27 18.77
N VAL A 387 -23.95 14.10 18.38
CA VAL A 387 -22.82 13.47 19.08
C VAL A 387 -21.58 14.33 18.94
N LEU A 388 -21.24 14.71 17.70
CA LEU A 388 -20.11 15.59 17.41
C LEU A 388 -20.26 16.94 18.13
N LEU A 389 -21.45 17.55 18.11
CA LEU A 389 -21.67 18.85 18.75
C LEU A 389 -21.56 18.78 20.28
N ARG A 390 -21.96 17.67 20.91
CA ARG A 390 -21.74 17.44 22.34
C ARG A 390 -20.27 17.25 22.68
N GLU A 391 -19.51 16.53 21.86
CA GLU A 391 -18.06 16.41 22.06
C GLU A 391 -17.38 17.77 22.04
N VAL A 392 -17.79 18.68 21.14
CA VAL A 392 -17.32 20.07 21.14
C VAL A 392 -17.72 20.81 22.43
N GLY A 393 -18.95 20.64 22.89
CA GLY A 393 -19.44 21.25 24.13
C GLY A 393 -18.72 20.76 25.39
N ASN A 394 -18.20 19.53 25.36
CA ASN A 394 -17.49 18.89 26.46
C ASN A 394 -15.98 19.21 26.51
N ILE A 395 -15.48 20.04 25.60
CA ILE A 395 -14.06 20.44 25.60
C ILE A 395 -13.76 21.26 26.86
N PRO A 396 -12.73 20.92 27.65
CA PRO A 396 -12.33 21.70 28.81
C PRO A 396 -12.01 23.16 28.43
N GLY A 397 -12.60 24.12 29.16
CA GLY A 397 -12.50 25.56 28.84
C GLY A 397 -13.55 26.06 27.84
N ASN A 398 -14.53 25.23 27.47
CA ASN A 398 -15.66 25.66 26.67
C ASN A 398 -16.68 26.47 27.51
N LYS A 399 -17.07 27.65 27.02
CA LYS A 399 -18.06 28.55 27.63
C LYS A 399 -19.43 27.89 27.85
N SER A 400 -19.84 26.92 27.02
CA SER A 400 -21.09 26.16 27.25
C SER A 400 -21.02 25.30 28.51
N LEU A 401 -19.83 24.78 28.82
CA LEU A 401 -19.55 23.99 30.02
C LEU A 401 -19.52 24.89 31.27
N GLU A 402 -18.99 26.11 31.14
CA GLU A 402 -18.86 27.08 32.23
C GLU A 402 -20.18 27.80 32.60
N THR A 403 -21.09 27.97 31.64
CA THR A 403 -22.37 28.69 31.85
C THR A 403 -23.54 27.78 32.23
N GLY A 404 -23.33 26.45 32.32
CA GLY A 404 -24.38 25.49 32.68
C GLY A 404 -25.47 25.31 31.62
N THR A 405 -25.23 25.72 30.37
CA THR A 405 -26.18 25.63 29.25
C THR A 405 -25.93 24.39 28.39
N MET A 406 -25.78 23.22 29.03
CA MET A 406 -25.46 21.95 28.36
C MET A 406 -26.56 21.42 27.42
N ASP A 407 -27.80 21.88 27.59
CA ASP A 407 -28.94 21.41 26.80
C ASP A 407 -28.99 21.97 25.37
N LYS A 408 -28.13 22.94 25.01
CA LYS A 408 -28.08 23.51 23.66
C LYS A 408 -26.84 23.00 22.91
N PRO A 409 -26.99 22.24 21.80
CA PRO A 409 -25.86 21.76 21.02
C PRO A 409 -24.96 22.92 20.58
N CYS A 410 -23.63 22.76 20.71
CA CYS A 410 -22.68 23.78 20.24
C CYS A 410 -22.87 24.05 18.75
N ASP A 411 -22.89 25.33 18.36
CA ASP A 411 -22.94 25.72 16.96
C ASP A 411 -21.52 25.79 16.38
N ILE A 412 -21.22 24.92 15.43
CA ILE A 412 -19.97 24.99 14.69
C ILE A 412 -20.11 25.79 13.40
N GLY A 413 -21.29 26.33 13.08
CA GLY A 413 -21.64 27.02 11.85
C GLY A 413 -22.12 26.08 10.77
N GLN A 414 -22.72 24.95 11.15
CA GLN A 414 -23.29 23.94 10.26
C GLN A 414 -24.62 24.39 9.67
N ASN A 415 -24.90 24.02 8.42
CA ASN A 415 -26.17 24.30 7.76
C ASN A 415 -27.24 23.25 8.09
N VAL A 416 -26.81 22.00 8.27
CA VAL A 416 -27.69 20.86 8.54
C VAL A 416 -27.20 20.14 9.78
N THR A 417 -28.09 19.93 10.75
CA THR A 417 -27.85 19.03 11.89
C THR A 417 -28.78 17.83 11.78
N LEU A 418 -28.22 16.62 11.88
CA LEU A 418 -28.98 15.37 11.86
C LEU A 418 -29.75 15.16 13.18
N ALA A 419 -30.74 14.25 13.17
CA ALA A 419 -31.49 13.90 14.36
C ALA A 419 -30.64 13.04 15.31
N GLU A 420 -31.03 13.04 16.58
CA GLU A 420 -30.40 12.18 17.57
C GLU A 420 -30.74 10.70 17.28
N GLY A 421 -29.75 9.82 17.44
CA GLY A 421 -29.87 8.39 17.13
C GLY A 421 -29.54 8.03 15.68
N ASP A 422 -29.39 9.01 14.78
CA ASP A 422 -28.87 8.77 13.43
C ASP A 422 -27.35 8.44 13.45
N PRO A 423 -26.84 7.66 12.47
CA PRO A 423 -25.40 7.46 12.31
C PRO A 423 -24.64 8.79 12.21
N SER A 424 -23.49 8.88 12.90
CA SER A 424 -22.68 10.09 12.92
C SER A 424 -22.13 10.46 11.52
N VAL A 425 -22.04 11.76 11.25
CA VAL A 425 -21.43 12.28 10.02
C VAL A 425 -19.93 11.94 9.92
N THR A 426 -19.30 11.58 11.04
CA THR A 426 -17.89 11.15 11.08
C THR A 426 -17.63 9.88 10.25
N GLY A 427 -18.66 9.05 10.02
CA GLY A 427 -18.58 7.87 9.17
C GLY A 427 -18.74 8.13 7.66
N TRP A 428 -18.90 9.39 7.24
CA TRP A 428 -19.09 9.73 5.84
C TRP A 428 -17.76 9.75 5.08
N CYS A 429 -17.73 9.08 3.93
CA CYS A 429 -16.53 8.91 3.11
C CYS A 429 -16.38 10.03 2.08
N VAL A 430 -15.14 10.37 1.75
CA VAL A 430 -14.86 11.34 0.68
C VAL A 430 -15.43 10.79 -0.63
N GLY A 431 -16.29 11.58 -1.26
CA GLY A 431 -16.98 11.16 -2.48
C GLY A 431 -18.29 10.42 -2.25
N ASP A 432 -18.79 10.23 -1.02
CA ASP A 432 -20.16 9.74 -0.82
C ASP A 432 -21.16 10.70 -1.53
N LEU A 433 -22.09 10.13 -2.30
CA LEU A 433 -23.21 10.86 -2.88
C LEU A 433 -24.42 10.68 -1.98
N ILE A 434 -24.91 11.78 -1.42
CA ILE A 434 -26.08 11.78 -0.55
C ILE A 434 -27.24 12.49 -1.23
N GLU A 435 -28.42 11.89 -1.12
CA GLU A 435 -29.69 12.52 -1.44
C GLU A 435 -30.30 13.08 -0.16
N ILE A 436 -30.68 14.35 -0.19
CA ILE A 436 -31.23 15.06 0.97
C ILE A 436 -32.38 15.94 0.54
N GLY A 437 -33.51 15.82 1.22
CA GLY A 437 -34.67 16.67 0.98
C GLY A 437 -35.93 15.86 0.68
N THR A 438 -36.98 16.56 0.29
CA THR A 438 -38.30 15.96 0.09
C THR A 438 -38.28 14.99 -1.09
N PRO A 439 -38.80 13.75 -0.98
CA PRO A 439 -38.85 12.81 -2.10
C PRO A 439 -39.47 13.43 -3.37
N GLY A 440 -38.78 13.31 -4.50
CA GLY A 440 -39.16 13.96 -5.78
C GLY A 440 -38.66 15.40 -5.96
N ALA A 441 -38.17 16.05 -4.92
CA ALA A 441 -37.53 17.37 -4.95
C ALA A 441 -36.23 17.44 -4.14
N ALA A 442 -35.68 16.29 -3.76
CA ALA A 442 -34.46 16.18 -2.96
C ALA A 442 -33.26 16.70 -3.74
N ALA A 443 -32.29 17.30 -3.07
CA ALA A 443 -31.01 17.67 -3.64
C ALA A 443 -30.05 16.47 -3.64
N LEU A 444 -29.02 16.52 -4.49
CA LEU A 444 -27.86 15.65 -4.36
C LEU A 444 -26.67 16.46 -3.87
N VAL A 445 -25.94 15.90 -2.93
CA VAL A 445 -24.73 16.49 -2.37
C VAL A 445 -23.59 15.46 -2.43
N ARG A 446 -22.43 15.88 -2.93
CA ARG A 446 -21.21 15.07 -2.94
C ARG A 446 -20.33 15.46 -1.75
N VAL A 447 -20.06 14.52 -0.86
CA VAL A 447 -19.20 14.71 0.32
C VAL A 447 -17.76 14.97 -0.10
N THR A 448 -17.10 15.99 0.48
CA THR A 448 -15.76 16.42 0.04
C THR A 448 -14.68 16.31 1.12
N SER A 449 -14.96 16.76 2.35
CA SER A 449 -13.95 16.87 3.40
C SER A 449 -14.54 17.19 4.77
N THR A 450 -13.78 16.95 5.83
CA THR A 450 -14.10 17.49 7.15
C THR A 450 -13.87 19.00 7.16
N ARG A 451 -14.76 19.77 7.80
CA ARG A 451 -14.51 21.20 8.00
C ARG A 451 -13.34 21.38 8.95
N ARG A 452 -12.22 21.91 8.45
CA ARG A 452 -11.07 22.23 9.29
C ARG A 452 -11.46 23.30 10.33
N PRO A 453 -11.33 23.02 11.64
CA PRO A 453 -11.56 24.00 12.70
C PRO A 453 -10.63 25.21 12.56
N CYS A 454 -11.06 26.38 13.03
CA CYS A 454 -10.35 27.65 12.83
C CYS A 454 -10.31 28.49 14.11
N PRO A 455 -9.46 29.53 14.20
CA PRO A 455 -9.35 30.36 15.41
C PRO A 455 -10.69 30.95 15.90
N LYS A 456 -11.64 31.21 14.99
CA LYS A 456 -12.99 31.71 15.33
C LYS A 456 -13.75 30.79 16.28
N ASN A 457 -13.43 29.49 16.29
CA ASN A 457 -13.98 28.54 17.25
C ASN A 457 -13.61 28.94 18.70
N ASN A 458 -12.44 29.52 18.95
CA ASN A 458 -12.10 30.05 20.28
C ASN A 458 -12.97 31.26 20.65
N ASN A 459 -13.25 32.14 19.69
CA ASN A 459 -14.05 33.35 19.92
C ASN A 459 -15.46 32.98 20.43
N VAL A 460 -16.04 31.95 19.82
CA VAL A 460 -17.41 31.47 20.11
C VAL A 460 -17.43 30.57 21.33
N HIS A 461 -16.55 29.58 21.38
CA HIS A 461 -16.64 28.49 22.35
C HIS A 461 -15.68 28.61 23.53
N GLY A 462 -14.66 29.45 23.49
CA GLY A 462 -13.66 29.58 24.57
C GLY A 462 -12.26 29.15 24.17
N GLU A 463 -11.26 29.63 24.90
CA GLU A 463 -9.85 29.40 24.60
C GLU A 463 -9.50 27.90 24.64
N GLY A 464 -8.61 27.44 23.76
CA GLY A 464 -8.24 26.03 23.66
C GLY A 464 -9.20 25.14 22.85
N THR A 465 -10.40 25.62 22.53
CA THR A 465 -11.40 24.86 21.75
C THR A 465 -10.92 24.53 20.33
N TRP A 466 -10.39 25.52 19.60
CA TRP A 466 -9.90 25.33 18.23
C TRP A 466 -8.81 24.26 18.10
N PRO A 467 -7.68 24.33 18.87
CA PRO A 467 -6.65 23.29 18.82
C PRO A 467 -7.17 21.89 19.17
N HIS A 468 -8.13 21.79 20.09
CA HIS A 468 -8.74 20.51 20.46
C HIS A 468 -9.57 19.95 19.30
N MET A 469 -10.46 20.77 18.73
CA MET A 469 -11.28 20.36 17.58
C MET A 469 -10.40 19.93 16.39
N GLU A 470 -9.31 20.64 16.10
CA GLU A 470 -8.39 20.31 15.00
C GLU A 470 -7.65 18.99 15.27
N ARG A 471 -7.23 18.74 16.51
CA ARG A 471 -6.54 17.49 16.87
C ARG A 471 -7.42 16.25 16.73
N HIS A 472 -8.72 16.41 16.99
CA HIS A 472 -9.68 15.29 17.08
C HIS A 472 -10.65 15.23 15.88
N GLY A 473 -10.51 16.12 14.88
CA GLY A 473 -11.36 16.10 13.69
C GLY A 473 -12.82 16.52 13.93
N LEU A 474 -13.09 17.30 14.98
CA LEU A 474 -14.45 17.70 15.40
C LEU A 474 -14.99 18.87 14.57
N GLY A 475 -15.06 18.69 13.25
CA GLY A 475 -15.40 19.75 12.30
C GLY A 475 -16.80 19.66 11.68
N GLY A 476 -17.39 18.47 11.67
CA GLY A 476 -18.48 18.16 10.73
C GLY A 476 -17.96 17.97 9.29
N VAL A 477 -18.86 17.67 8.36
CA VAL A 477 -18.52 17.28 6.99
C VAL A 477 -19.08 18.27 5.97
N PHE A 478 -18.23 18.72 5.04
CA PHE A 478 -18.63 19.54 3.90
C PHE A 478 -19.07 18.69 2.71
N GLY A 479 -19.97 19.27 1.92
CA GLY A 479 -20.33 18.73 0.61
C GLY A 479 -20.51 19.82 -0.46
N THR A 480 -20.44 19.39 -1.72
CA THR A 480 -20.78 20.17 -2.91
C THR A 480 -22.20 19.83 -3.33
N ILE A 481 -23.03 20.83 -3.61
CA ILE A 481 -24.37 20.56 -4.17
C ILE A 481 -24.19 20.21 -5.65
N VAL A 482 -24.66 19.03 -6.05
CA VAL A 482 -24.53 18.55 -7.44
C VAL A 482 -25.87 18.49 -8.18
N ARG A 483 -26.98 18.52 -7.44
CA ARG A 483 -28.33 18.65 -8.00
C ARG A 483 -29.18 19.55 -7.12
N ASP A 484 -29.91 20.44 -7.77
CA ASP A 484 -30.84 21.36 -7.11
C ASP A 484 -31.92 20.60 -6.34
N GLY A 485 -32.38 21.20 -5.25
CA GLY A 485 -33.45 20.62 -4.44
C GLY A 485 -33.81 21.47 -3.23
N THR A 486 -34.87 21.04 -2.55
CA THR A 486 -35.36 21.71 -1.34
C THR A 486 -35.25 20.76 -0.15
N VAL A 487 -34.73 21.28 0.96
CA VAL A 487 -34.55 20.55 2.21
C VAL A 487 -35.39 21.19 3.30
N ARG A 488 -36.18 20.38 4.00
CA ARG A 488 -37.05 20.76 5.11
C ARG A 488 -36.72 19.93 6.36
N LEU A 489 -37.19 20.40 7.51
CA LEU A 489 -37.10 19.63 8.75
C LEU A 489 -37.86 18.30 8.61
N GLY A 490 -37.25 17.20 9.06
CA GLY A 490 -37.79 15.85 8.95
C GLY A 490 -37.44 15.12 7.65
N ASP A 491 -36.87 15.80 6.65
CA ASP A 491 -36.48 15.16 5.39
C ASP A 491 -35.40 14.10 5.62
N PRO A 492 -35.42 12.99 4.86
CA PRO A 492 -34.40 11.95 4.97
C PRO A 492 -33.07 12.40 4.36
N VAL A 493 -31.99 11.84 4.89
CA VAL A 493 -30.65 11.85 4.28
C VAL A 493 -30.33 10.43 3.89
N VAL A 494 -30.09 10.18 2.61
CA VAL A 494 -29.92 8.84 2.04
C VAL A 494 -28.59 8.77 1.31
N LEU A 495 -27.75 7.80 1.66
CA LEU A 495 -26.56 7.46 0.90
C LEU A 495 -26.99 6.74 -0.39
N VAL A 496 -26.69 7.35 -1.53
CA VAL A 496 -27.03 6.84 -2.86
C VAL A 496 -25.84 6.09 -3.47
N GLU A 497 -24.63 6.59 -3.27
CA GLU A 497 -23.42 6.02 -3.85
C GLU A 497 -22.25 6.19 -2.89
N ARG A 498 -21.46 5.12 -2.73
CA ARG A 498 -20.17 5.14 -2.05
C ARG A 498 -19.10 4.60 -2.98
N LEU A 499 -18.26 5.50 -3.49
CA LEU A 499 -17.20 5.16 -4.45
C LEU A 499 -16.02 4.45 -3.78
N GLN A 500 -15.79 4.74 -2.50
CA GLN A 500 -14.73 4.18 -1.69
C GLN A 500 -15.17 4.20 -0.22
N SER A 501 -14.80 3.16 0.54
CA SER A 501 -15.14 3.04 1.97
C SER A 501 -13.93 3.18 2.89
N LYS A 502 -12.72 3.26 2.33
CA LYS A 502 -11.47 3.28 3.10
C LYS A 502 -11.26 4.61 3.83
N TRP A 503 -11.60 5.73 3.19
CA TRP A 503 -11.24 7.07 3.63
C TRP A 503 -12.49 7.87 4.01
N THR A 504 -12.83 7.83 5.31
CA THR A 504 -13.75 8.81 5.91
C THR A 504 -13.14 10.21 5.87
N CYS A 505 -13.99 11.24 5.82
CA CYS A 505 -13.54 12.63 5.87
C CYS A 505 -12.69 12.91 7.12
N VAL A 506 -13.06 12.32 8.26
CA VAL A 506 -12.36 12.46 9.54
C VAL A 506 -11.01 11.74 9.51
N GLN A 507 -10.92 10.52 8.97
CA GLN A 507 -9.62 9.84 8.82
C GLN A 507 -8.65 10.64 7.95
N VAL A 508 -9.12 11.21 6.84
CA VAL A 508 -8.29 12.08 5.99
C VAL A 508 -7.82 13.32 6.77
N HIS A 509 -8.69 13.90 7.61
CA HIS A 509 -8.31 15.00 8.49
C HIS A 509 -7.26 14.62 9.52
N LEU A 510 -7.42 13.49 10.20
CA LEU A 510 -6.47 13.03 11.21
C LEU A 510 -5.13 12.67 10.56
N ALA A 511 -5.13 12.05 9.38
CA ALA A 511 -3.91 11.74 8.63
C ALA A 511 -3.13 12.99 8.19
N LEU A 512 -3.81 14.11 7.88
CA LEU A 512 -3.14 15.33 7.46
C LEU A 512 -2.90 16.34 8.60
N TYR A 513 -3.72 16.36 9.64
CA TYR A 513 -3.69 17.42 10.66
C TYR A 513 -3.76 16.93 12.11
N GLY A 514 -4.08 15.65 12.34
CA GLY A 514 -4.05 15.03 13.65
C GLY A 514 -2.63 14.96 14.22
N ARG A 515 -2.49 15.08 15.54
CA ARG A 515 -1.19 15.02 16.25
C ARG A 515 -0.89 13.65 16.89
N ALA A 516 -1.67 12.60 16.59
CA ALA A 516 -1.43 11.27 17.13
C ALA A 516 -0.77 10.36 16.07
N VAL A 517 0.42 9.87 16.40
CA VAL A 517 1.33 8.97 15.63
C VAL A 517 0.61 7.64 15.31
N PRO A 518 0.83 6.98 14.15
CA PRO A 518 1.97 7.06 13.21
C PRO A 518 1.95 8.25 12.24
N GLU A 519 3.13 8.60 11.74
CA GLU A 519 3.23 9.44 10.53
C GLU A 519 2.49 8.74 9.39
N THR A 520 1.56 9.45 8.75
CA THR A 520 0.83 8.98 7.57
C THR A 520 1.82 8.48 6.53
N THR A 521 1.69 7.21 6.16
CA THR A 521 2.65 6.52 5.31
C THR A 521 2.67 7.12 3.89
N PRO A 522 3.75 6.94 3.13
CA PRO A 522 3.79 7.39 1.73
C PRO A 522 2.67 6.78 0.88
N MET A 523 2.25 5.54 1.19
CA MET A 523 1.14 4.86 0.52
C MET A 523 -0.18 5.56 0.82
N GLU A 524 -0.48 5.83 2.09
CA GLU A 524 -1.70 6.54 2.48
C GLU A 524 -1.73 7.96 1.91
N LEU A 525 -0.60 8.66 1.86
CA LEU A 525 -0.51 9.97 1.20
C LEU A 525 -0.82 9.90 -0.30
N ARG A 526 -0.36 8.85 -1.01
CA ARG A 526 -0.72 8.63 -2.42
C ARG A 526 -2.21 8.39 -2.60
N GLU A 527 -2.79 7.53 -1.77
CA GLU A 527 -4.22 7.23 -1.84
C GLU A 527 -5.06 8.48 -1.55
N ILE A 528 -4.75 9.23 -0.48
CA ILE A 528 -5.44 10.47 -0.14
C ILE A 528 -5.28 11.51 -1.26
N ALA A 529 -4.08 11.66 -1.82
CA ALA A 529 -3.83 12.60 -2.92
C ALA A 529 -4.57 12.23 -4.22
N ALA A 530 -4.91 10.95 -4.40
CA ALA A 530 -5.62 10.43 -5.55
C ALA A 530 -7.16 10.50 -5.41
N LEU A 531 -7.72 10.83 -4.24
CA LEU A 531 -9.17 10.93 -4.04
C LEU A 531 -9.79 12.01 -4.94
N ASP A 532 -10.68 11.63 -5.85
CA ASP A 532 -11.25 12.53 -6.88
C ASP A 532 -11.98 13.74 -6.30
N TYR A 533 -12.81 13.51 -5.28
CA TYR A 533 -13.71 14.53 -4.70
C TYR A 533 -13.17 15.22 -3.44
N LEU A 534 -11.92 14.93 -3.05
CA LEU A 534 -11.29 15.56 -1.89
C LEU A 534 -11.12 17.07 -2.10
N GLU A 535 -11.43 17.86 -1.07
CA GLU A 535 -11.36 19.32 -1.14
C GLU A 535 -9.94 19.84 -1.48
N GLU A 536 -9.90 20.80 -2.40
CA GLU A 536 -8.76 21.65 -2.68
C GLU A 536 -9.07 23.10 -2.27
N PRO A 537 -8.09 23.86 -1.74
CA PRO A 537 -6.67 23.50 -1.62
C PRO A 537 -6.27 22.88 -0.27
N ARG A 538 -7.16 22.71 0.71
CA ARG A 538 -6.70 22.40 2.07
C ARG A 538 -6.24 20.96 2.18
N TYR A 539 -7.02 20.00 1.67
CA TYR A 539 -6.68 18.59 1.88
C TYR A 539 -5.82 18.02 0.74
N LYS A 540 -6.33 18.00 -0.49
CA LYS A 540 -5.67 17.30 -1.60
C LYS A 540 -4.35 17.95 -2.00
N LYS A 541 -4.21 19.28 -1.89
CA LYS A 541 -2.92 19.97 -2.09
C LYS A 541 -1.90 19.61 -1.01
N VAL A 542 -2.29 19.61 0.26
CA VAL A 542 -1.39 19.26 1.38
C VAL A 542 -0.95 17.80 1.28
N ALA A 543 -1.84 16.89 0.90
CA ALA A 543 -1.48 15.49 0.64
C ALA A 543 -0.42 15.37 -0.46
N LYS A 544 -0.61 16.07 -1.60
CA LYS A 544 0.36 16.13 -2.71
C LYS A 544 1.69 16.76 -2.28
N GLU A 545 1.66 17.85 -1.52
CA GLU A 545 2.87 18.54 -1.04
C GLU A 545 3.67 17.64 -0.07
N ARG A 546 3.01 16.97 0.88
CA ARG A 546 3.67 16.02 1.80
C ARG A 546 4.21 14.80 1.07
N LEU A 547 3.45 14.22 0.15
CA LEU A 547 3.91 13.14 -0.71
C LEU A 547 5.16 13.56 -1.49
N GLY A 548 5.13 14.75 -2.10
CA GLY A 548 6.26 15.31 -2.81
C GLY A 548 7.49 15.48 -1.91
N GLN A 549 7.34 15.95 -0.68
CA GLN A 549 8.46 16.06 0.29
C GLN A 549 9.07 14.70 0.61
N VAL A 550 8.23 13.68 0.84
CA VAL A 550 8.66 12.31 1.13
C VAL A 550 9.36 11.68 -0.08
N GLU A 551 8.80 11.85 -1.28
CA GLU A 551 9.39 11.33 -2.52
C GLU A 551 10.67 12.07 -2.91
N VAL A 552 10.76 13.38 -2.66
CA VAL A 552 12.00 14.15 -2.82
C VAL A 552 13.04 13.72 -1.81
N ALA A 553 12.68 13.46 -0.55
CA ALA A 553 13.61 12.93 0.44
C ALA A 553 14.12 11.53 0.07
N ALA A 554 13.25 10.66 -0.47
CA ALA A 554 13.63 9.35 -0.98
C ALA A 554 14.52 9.46 -2.22
N ARG A 555 14.18 10.34 -3.17
CA ARG A 555 15.02 10.65 -4.34
C ARG A 555 16.34 11.27 -3.94
N ARG A 556 16.40 12.15 -2.94
CA ARG A 556 17.65 12.74 -2.44
C ARG A 556 18.55 11.69 -1.82
N ARG A 557 18.02 10.76 -1.02
CA ARG A 557 18.81 9.61 -0.51
C ARG A 557 19.29 8.72 -1.66
N HIS A 558 18.45 8.52 -2.68
CA HIS A 558 18.82 7.79 -3.89
C HIS A 558 19.90 8.51 -4.71
N TRP A 559 19.82 9.84 -4.86
CA TRP A 559 20.81 10.67 -5.55
C TRP A 559 22.10 10.85 -4.74
N GLU A 560 22.04 10.92 -3.41
CA GLU A 560 23.21 10.88 -2.53
C GLU A 560 23.90 9.52 -2.63
N ALA A 561 23.14 8.42 -2.70
CA ALA A 561 23.69 7.10 -2.98
C ALA A 561 24.32 7.02 -4.39
N LEU A 562 23.66 7.55 -5.43
CA LEU A 562 24.21 7.62 -6.79
C LEU A 562 25.43 8.55 -6.89
N ALA A 563 25.46 9.66 -6.16
CA ALA A 563 26.59 10.58 -6.10
C ALA A 563 27.78 9.96 -5.35
N LEU A 564 27.52 9.21 -4.27
CA LEU A 564 28.54 8.40 -3.60
C LEU A 564 29.09 7.32 -4.55
N ILE A 565 28.23 6.68 -5.34
CA ILE A 565 28.66 5.71 -6.37
C ILE A 565 29.50 6.41 -7.45
N ALA A 566 29.07 7.56 -7.96
CA ALA A 566 29.80 8.34 -8.97
C ALA A 566 31.15 8.87 -8.46
N LEU A 567 31.20 9.40 -7.24
CA LEU A 567 32.45 9.80 -6.56
C LEU A 567 33.38 8.60 -6.35
N SER A 568 32.84 7.43 -6.03
CA SER A 568 33.63 6.20 -5.90
C SER A 568 34.24 5.77 -7.24
N VAL A 569 33.48 5.92 -8.34
CA VAL A 569 33.95 5.64 -9.71
C VAL A 569 35.04 6.62 -10.15
N VAL A 570 34.88 7.92 -9.84
CA VAL A 570 35.88 8.96 -10.16
C VAL A 570 37.15 8.79 -9.32
N ALA A 571 37.02 8.49 -8.02
CA ALA A 571 38.16 8.18 -7.15
C ALA A 571 38.92 6.94 -7.64
N PHE A 572 38.20 5.90 -8.07
CA PHE A 572 38.79 4.70 -8.66
C PHE A 572 39.55 4.99 -9.96
N GLN A 573 39.02 5.86 -10.82
CA GLN A 573 39.70 6.31 -12.05
C GLN A 573 40.95 7.15 -11.77
N LEU A 574 40.92 8.03 -10.74
CA LEU A 574 42.05 8.84 -10.32
C LEU A 574 43.18 8.00 -9.72
N VAL A 575 42.85 7.01 -8.88
CA VAL A 575 43.83 6.05 -8.34
C VAL A 575 44.49 5.26 -9.47
N ARG A 576 43.71 4.81 -10.45
CA ARG A 576 44.22 4.09 -11.63
C ARG A 576 45.15 4.93 -12.51
N ARG A 577 44.86 6.23 -12.67
CA ARG A 577 45.73 7.17 -13.42
C ARG A 577 47.02 7.50 -12.66
N CYS A 578 46.99 7.64 -11.33
CA CYS A 578 48.19 7.85 -10.53
C CYS A 578 49.09 6.60 -10.43
N SER A 579 48.52 5.39 -10.56
CA SER A 579 49.30 4.15 -10.63
C SER A 579 49.99 3.92 -11.98
N CYS A 580 49.67 4.70 -13.02
CA CYS A 580 50.31 4.62 -14.34
C CYS A 580 51.48 5.62 -14.53
N THR A 581 51.76 6.49 -13.57
CA THR A 581 52.90 7.43 -13.60
C THR A 581 54.00 7.11 -12.58
N VAL A 582 53.88 6.00 -11.83
CA VAL A 582 54.97 5.42 -11.03
C VAL A 582 55.17 3.97 -11.46
N ARG A 583 55.72 3.78 -12.65
CA ARG A 583 56.50 2.60 -13.05
C ARG A 583 57.31 2.91 -14.29
#